data_AF-A0A9E6PHH9-F1
#
_entry.id   AF-A0A9E6PHH9-F1
#
_cell.length_a   1.000
_cell.length_b   1.000
_cell.length_c   1.000
_cell.angle_alpha   90.00
_cell.angle_beta   90.00
_cell.angle_gamma   90.00
#
_symmetry.space_group_name_H-M   'P 1'
#
loop_
_entity.id
_entity.type
_entity.pdbx_description
1 polymer ?
#
loop_
_entity_poly.entity_id
_entity_poly.type
_entity_poly.pdbx_seq_one_letter_code
_entity_poly.pdbx_strand_id
1 'polypeptide(L)'
;MNVGSIIASAPWLMQRSEQEIRQTPSARDPGPVETERQQAPARSAEPGGFRAQLTTPALASLASAQLREQKIEALIEPLKQANAVFTRLPRPSPLQDAQQAFEKRFPGEPRPVDLNRLHLRVCQLGEPPQVVASPCVAELIAAHYGGHDIHDLHARYPLVTGPLYYEPGNTCQRAADADSDHDSPWVPGFISTQDVLQFISQLPTNQPRNLAARQTRDFLSRGEDGWQARQRLGNIRKDQIALEARLQDNDRILGKAGQALVGAVVSHPCATELARAYPNEQARPKLYSLAVLVDDGPNRHPPLTLQGPFVMVQPNGEDGAELLVLYLPKLGLKQFNSREALRASIAASPALGHYLPEGIQARLPETTRPVLDTLEPIPPDISVFEHSIQQQIDKQERDTRYRLEQAGKRGVDLTEFDWIAHHSARDFRRSFEPPRLLTHPPTLRPLAAGTALAIPLRA
;
A
#
# COMPACT_ATOMS: atom_id res chain seq x y z
N MET A 1 26.33 36.62 16.76
CA MET A 1 26.01 36.21 15.38
C MET A 1 24.93 35.16 15.48
N ASN A 2 23.74 35.51 14.98
CA ASN A 2 22.48 34.82 15.17
C ASN A 2 22.20 34.02 13.90
N VAL A 3 22.07 32.69 13.98
CA VAL A 3 21.70 31.85 12.83
C VAL A 3 20.36 31.21 13.13
N GLY A 4 19.39 31.55 12.27
CA GLY A 4 17.97 31.34 12.43
C GLY A 4 17.55 29.88 12.42
N SER A 5 16.58 29.62 13.29
CA SER A 5 15.57 28.56 13.21
C SER A 5 15.00 28.45 11.80
N ILE A 6 15.11 27.27 11.17
CA ILE A 6 14.32 26.91 9.99
C ILE A 6 13.17 26.04 10.46
N ILE A 7 11.99 26.65 10.42
CA ILE A 7 10.68 26.06 10.66
C ILE A 7 10.44 24.99 9.59
N ALA A 8 10.41 23.72 10.00
CA ALA A 8 9.96 22.60 9.19
C ALA A 8 8.43 22.67 9.04
N SER A 9 7.97 23.25 7.94
CA SER A 9 6.57 23.22 7.53
C SER A 9 6.30 21.96 6.71
N ALA A 10 5.90 20.86 7.36
CA ALA A 10 5.08 19.79 6.78
C ALA A 10 4.69 18.72 7.83
N PRO A 11 3.59 18.88 8.57
CA PRO A 11 2.93 17.72 9.17
C PRO A 11 1.41 17.82 9.02
N TRP A 12 0.83 17.47 7.87
CA TRP A 12 -0.64 17.47 7.71
C TRP A 12 -1.24 16.23 7.03
N LEU A 13 -0.42 15.34 6.45
CA LEU A 13 -0.94 14.13 5.78
C LEU A 13 -1.01 12.87 6.67
N MET A 14 -0.29 12.82 7.81
CA MET A 14 -0.38 11.66 8.72
C MET A 14 -1.55 11.73 9.73
N GLN A 15 -2.00 12.93 10.09
CA GLN A 15 -3.02 13.10 11.14
C GLN A 15 -4.44 12.71 10.68
N ARG A 16 -4.74 12.76 9.38
CA ARG A 16 -6.07 12.41 8.87
C ARG A 16 -6.36 10.90 8.88
N SER A 17 -5.33 10.05 8.83
CA SER A 17 -5.50 8.60 9.02
C SER A 17 -5.79 8.18 10.46
N GLU A 18 -5.57 9.06 11.44
CA GLU A 18 -5.71 8.74 12.87
C GLU A 18 -7.08 9.15 13.45
N GLN A 19 -7.72 10.19 12.90
CA GLN A 19 -8.98 10.70 13.44
C GLN A 19 -10.23 9.89 13.07
N GLU A 20 -10.22 9.10 11.98
CA GLU A 20 -11.35 8.19 11.66
C GLU A 20 -11.40 6.93 12.56
N ILE A 21 -10.39 6.71 13.42
CA ILE A 21 -10.25 5.45 14.20
C ILE A 21 -10.87 5.56 15.61
N ARG A 22 -11.24 6.75 16.10
CA ARG A 22 -11.67 6.93 17.50
C ARG A 22 -13.18 7.04 17.75
N GLN A 23 -14.06 6.89 16.75
CA GLN A 23 -15.50 6.96 16.99
C GLN A 23 -16.30 5.88 16.24
N THR A 24 -16.39 4.70 16.85
CA THR A 24 -17.52 3.78 16.67
C THR A 24 -17.96 3.27 18.05
N PRO A 25 -19.23 3.49 18.47
CA PRO A 25 -19.72 2.98 19.73
C PRO A 25 -20.14 1.50 19.61
N SER A 26 -19.70 0.73 20.60
CA SER A 26 -20.00 -0.67 20.86
C SER A 26 -21.51 -0.90 21.08
N ALA A 27 -22.13 -1.83 20.34
CA ALA A 27 -23.50 -2.29 20.59
C ALA A 27 -23.50 -3.76 21.03
N ARG A 28 -24.23 -4.01 22.13
CA ARG A 28 -24.38 -5.28 22.87
C ARG A 28 -25.30 -6.28 22.15
N ASP A 29 -25.05 -7.56 22.39
CA ASP A 29 -25.93 -8.72 22.13
C ASP A 29 -27.31 -8.62 22.82
N PRO A 30 -28.32 -9.32 22.26
CA PRO A 30 -29.16 -10.15 23.10
C PRO A 30 -29.44 -11.55 22.53
N GLY A 31 -29.55 -12.53 23.44
CA GLY A 31 -29.88 -13.94 23.18
C GLY A 31 -31.36 -14.23 22.89
N PRO A 32 -31.74 -15.52 22.78
CA PRO A 32 -32.95 -15.97 22.11
C PRO A 32 -34.14 -16.17 23.05
N VAL A 33 -35.37 -15.99 22.54
CA VAL A 33 -36.60 -16.48 23.17
C VAL A 33 -37.49 -17.15 22.11
N GLU A 34 -37.81 -18.42 22.39
CA GLU A 34 -38.79 -19.28 21.70
C GLU A 34 -40.21 -18.76 21.92
N THR A 35 -41.10 -18.88 20.93
CA THR A 35 -42.40 -19.57 21.11
C THR A 35 -43.02 -19.94 19.76
N GLU A 36 -43.13 -21.24 19.48
CA GLU A 36 -44.03 -21.82 18.49
C GLU A 36 -45.49 -21.77 18.98
N ARG A 37 -46.43 -21.50 18.08
CA ARG A 37 -47.75 -22.16 18.06
C ARG A 37 -48.37 -22.08 16.67
N GLN A 38 -48.50 -23.25 16.05
CA GLN A 38 -49.31 -23.50 14.85
C GLN A 38 -50.80 -23.59 15.21
N GLN A 39 -51.68 -23.08 14.34
CA GLN A 39 -52.95 -23.72 13.98
C GLN A 39 -53.57 -23.05 12.75
N ALA A 40 -53.81 -23.85 11.70
CA ALA A 40 -54.80 -23.64 10.64
C ALA A 40 -55.98 -24.61 10.90
N PRO A 41 -57.11 -24.68 10.14
CA PRO A 41 -57.46 -24.01 8.87
C PRO A 41 -58.96 -23.55 8.76
N ALA A 42 -59.35 -22.87 7.65
CA ALA A 42 -60.51 -23.23 6.80
C ALA A 42 -60.94 -22.13 5.79
N ARG A 43 -60.80 -22.47 4.50
CA ARG A 43 -61.68 -22.32 3.32
C ARG A 43 -62.25 -20.97 2.82
N SER A 44 -61.89 -20.74 1.54
CA SER A 44 -62.73 -20.33 0.39
C SER A 44 -62.97 -18.83 0.12
N ALA A 45 -62.31 -18.31 -0.93
CA ALA A 45 -62.93 -17.85 -2.19
C ALA A 45 -61.91 -17.02 -3.01
N GLU A 46 -61.59 -17.46 -4.23
CA GLU A 46 -61.24 -16.56 -5.33
C GLU A 46 -62.57 -16.14 -6.03
N PRO A 47 -62.66 -15.02 -6.80
CA PRO A 47 -61.60 -14.46 -7.65
C PRO A 47 -61.55 -12.91 -7.77
N GLY A 48 -60.43 -12.40 -8.30
CA GLY A 48 -60.45 -11.20 -9.15
C GLY A 48 -59.61 -10.00 -8.71
N GLY A 49 -58.67 -9.62 -9.58
CA GLY A 49 -58.35 -8.21 -9.84
C GLY A 49 -57.18 -7.59 -9.08
N PHE A 50 -56.22 -7.06 -9.83
CA PHE A 50 -55.20 -6.07 -9.41
C PHE A 50 -54.13 -6.53 -8.42
N ARG A 51 -53.16 -7.32 -8.92
CA ARG A 51 -51.80 -7.33 -8.37
C ARG A 51 -50.92 -6.35 -9.15
N ALA A 52 -51.23 -5.06 -9.04
CA ALA A 52 -50.31 -4.00 -9.44
C ALA A 52 -49.33 -3.76 -8.28
N GLN A 53 -48.06 -3.93 -8.61
CA GLN A 53 -46.91 -3.89 -7.73
C GLN A 53 -46.74 -2.49 -7.14
N LEU A 54 -46.96 -2.34 -5.83
CA LEU A 54 -46.39 -1.25 -5.05
C LEU A 54 -45.08 -1.75 -4.45
N THR A 55 -44.02 -1.79 -5.26
CA THR A 55 -42.65 -1.83 -4.73
C THR A 55 -42.40 -0.46 -4.09
N THR A 56 -42.59 -0.38 -2.77
CA THR A 56 -42.21 0.79 -2.01
C THR A 56 -40.70 1.04 -2.20
N PRO A 57 -40.25 2.29 -2.36
CA PRO A 57 -38.84 2.61 -2.58
C PRO A 57 -37.92 2.08 -1.46
N ALA A 58 -38.46 1.89 -0.26
CA ALA A 58 -37.75 1.25 0.86
C ALA A 58 -37.45 -0.24 0.62
N LEU A 59 -38.40 -1.02 0.08
CA LEU A 59 -38.18 -2.44 -0.25
C LEU A 59 -37.26 -2.61 -1.45
N ALA A 60 -37.37 -1.73 -2.46
CA ALA A 60 -36.43 -1.69 -3.58
C ALA A 60 -35.01 -1.30 -3.13
N SER A 61 -34.89 -0.39 -2.15
CA SER A 61 -33.61 0.00 -1.54
C SER A 61 -32.99 -1.14 -0.72
N LEU A 62 -33.79 -1.88 0.05
CA LEU A 62 -33.34 -3.05 0.81
C LEU A 62 -32.90 -4.20 -0.10
N ALA A 63 -33.67 -4.52 -1.14
CA ALA A 63 -33.30 -5.53 -2.13
C ALA A 63 -32.03 -5.15 -2.89
N SER A 64 -31.87 -3.86 -3.23
CA SER A 64 -30.64 -3.34 -3.86
C SER A 64 -29.43 -3.37 -2.92
N ALA A 65 -29.65 -3.22 -1.61
CA ALA A 65 -28.59 -3.32 -0.61
C ALA A 65 -28.16 -4.78 -0.39
N GLN A 66 -29.11 -5.71 -0.25
CA GLN A 66 -28.83 -7.15 -0.13
C GLN A 66 -28.11 -7.71 -1.37
N LEU A 67 -28.56 -7.33 -2.57
CA LEU A 67 -27.87 -7.71 -3.81
C LEU A 67 -26.44 -7.16 -3.85
N ARG A 68 -26.20 -5.96 -3.30
CA ARG A 68 -24.85 -5.38 -3.20
C ARG A 68 -23.97 -6.14 -2.23
N GLU A 69 -24.50 -6.53 -1.07
CA GLU A 69 -23.78 -7.33 -0.08
C GLU A 69 -23.37 -8.68 -0.66
N GLN A 70 -24.29 -9.38 -1.35
CA GLN A 70 -23.98 -10.64 -2.04
C GLN A 70 -22.87 -10.49 -3.08
N LYS A 71 -22.85 -9.37 -3.82
CA LYS A 71 -21.78 -9.06 -4.79
C LYS A 71 -20.42 -8.83 -4.09
N ILE A 72 -20.42 -8.20 -2.93
CA ILE A 72 -19.21 -7.98 -2.12
C ILE A 72 -18.73 -9.31 -1.53
N GLU A 73 -19.64 -10.14 -1.02
CA GLU A 73 -19.34 -11.44 -0.44
C GLU A 73 -18.66 -12.37 -1.44
N ALA A 74 -19.10 -12.35 -2.70
CA ALA A 74 -18.47 -13.13 -3.77
C ALA A 74 -16.97 -12.77 -3.97
N LEU A 75 -16.57 -11.54 -3.66
CA LEU A 75 -15.18 -11.07 -3.77
C LEU A 75 -14.34 -11.30 -2.51
N ILE A 76 -14.93 -11.78 -1.42
CA ILE A 76 -14.21 -12.10 -0.18
C ILE A 76 -13.25 -13.28 -0.40
N GLU A 77 -13.66 -14.29 -1.16
CA GLU A 77 -12.84 -15.49 -1.35
C GLU A 77 -11.53 -15.21 -2.11
N PRO A 78 -11.55 -14.51 -3.26
CA PRO A 78 -10.31 -14.05 -3.89
C PRO A 78 -9.44 -13.15 -2.98
N LEU A 79 -10.05 -12.31 -2.13
CA LEU A 79 -9.32 -11.51 -1.14
C LEU A 79 -8.62 -12.40 -0.09
N LYS A 80 -9.29 -13.44 0.42
CA LYS A 80 -8.68 -14.41 1.34
C LYS A 80 -7.49 -15.11 0.71
N GLN A 81 -7.62 -15.52 -0.55
CA GLN A 81 -6.53 -16.14 -1.30
C GLN A 81 -5.34 -15.19 -1.48
N ALA A 82 -5.59 -13.93 -1.83
CA ALA A 82 -4.54 -12.91 -1.93
C ALA A 82 -3.83 -12.74 -0.58
N ASN A 83 -4.59 -12.57 0.51
CA ASN A 83 -4.06 -12.44 1.86
C ASN A 83 -3.21 -13.63 2.30
N ALA A 84 -3.59 -14.84 1.89
CA ALA A 84 -2.80 -16.05 2.15
C ALA A 84 -1.44 -15.99 1.44
N VAL A 85 -1.39 -15.49 0.19
CA VAL A 85 -0.11 -15.29 -0.53
C VAL A 85 0.76 -14.27 0.21
N PHE A 86 0.22 -13.10 0.58
CA PHE A 86 0.98 -12.08 1.32
C PHE A 86 1.46 -12.57 2.70
N THR A 87 0.69 -13.43 3.37
CA THR A 87 1.05 -13.96 4.70
C THR A 87 2.20 -14.96 4.65
N ARG A 88 2.39 -15.64 3.51
CA ARG A 88 3.50 -16.57 3.28
C ARG A 88 4.81 -15.89 2.94
N LEU A 89 4.79 -14.61 2.55
CA LEU A 89 6.02 -13.88 2.24
C LEU A 89 6.82 -13.60 3.52
N PRO A 90 8.16 -13.71 3.47
CA PRO A 90 9.01 -13.34 4.60
C PRO A 90 8.75 -11.91 5.05
N ARG A 91 8.76 -11.69 6.36
CA ARG A 91 8.72 -10.36 6.96
C ARG A 91 10.14 -9.98 7.36
N PRO A 92 10.83 -9.10 6.61
CA PRO A 92 12.17 -8.69 6.97
C PRO A 92 12.13 -7.78 8.20
N SER A 93 13.07 -8.00 9.11
CA SER A 93 13.29 -7.19 10.31
C SER A 93 14.77 -6.77 10.34
N PRO A 94 15.09 -5.53 9.91
CA PRO A 94 16.41 -4.93 10.11
C PRO A 94 16.96 -5.08 11.52
N LEU A 95 16.11 -5.00 12.55
CA LEU A 95 16.53 -5.20 13.94
C LEU A 95 16.98 -6.63 14.20
N GLN A 96 16.19 -7.63 13.79
CA GLN A 96 16.53 -9.04 13.97
C GLN A 96 17.74 -9.43 13.12
N ASP A 97 17.83 -8.94 11.88
CA ASP A 97 18.99 -9.14 11.01
C ASP A 97 20.27 -8.58 11.68
N ALA A 98 20.19 -7.39 12.30
CA ALA A 98 21.30 -6.79 13.04
C ALA A 98 21.65 -7.57 14.32
N GLN A 99 20.66 -8.03 15.08
CA GLN A 99 20.86 -8.87 16.27
C GLN A 99 21.58 -10.18 15.91
N GLN A 100 21.13 -10.87 14.87
CA GLN A 100 21.77 -12.10 14.40
C GLN A 100 23.19 -11.86 13.90
N ALA A 101 23.44 -10.75 13.20
CA ALA A 101 24.78 -10.37 12.77
C ALA A 101 25.69 -10.10 13.98
N PHE A 102 25.17 -9.45 15.02
CA PHE A 102 25.90 -9.18 16.26
C PHE A 102 26.24 -10.50 16.98
N GLU A 103 25.26 -11.38 17.21
CA GLU A 103 25.46 -12.67 17.88
C GLU A 103 26.44 -13.59 17.14
N LYS A 104 26.49 -13.47 15.80
CA LYS A 104 27.46 -14.20 14.98
C LYS A 104 28.87 -13.62 15.12
N ARG A 105 29.00 -12.30 15.21
CA ARG A 105 30.29 -11.62 15.36
C ARG A 105 30.87 -11.83 16.75
N PHE A 106 30.02 -11.88 17.77
CA PHE A 106 30.40 -11.97 19.17
C PHE A 106 29.76 -13.21 19.83
N PRO A 107 30.29 -14.42 19.56
CA PRO A 107 29.66 -15.66 20.00
C PRO A 107 29.71 -15.91 21.52
N GLY A 108 30.58 -15.19 22.24
CA GLY A 108 30.76 -15.33 23.69
C GLY A 108 29.75 -14.55 24.55
N GLU A 109 28.86 -13.79 23.92
CA GLU A 109 27.86 -12.97 24.62
C GLU A 109 26.66 -13.78 25.11
N PRO A 110 26.08 -13.43 26.27
CA PRO A 110 24.89 -14.11 26.77
C PRO A 110 23.71 -13.82 25.84
N ARG A 111 23.01 -14.90 25.48
CA ARG A 111 21.87 -14.87 24.53
C ARG A 111 20.54 -14.93 25.27
N PRO A 112 19.48 -14.30 24.74
CA PRO A 112 19.44 -13.49 23.50
C PRO A 112 20.04 -12.09 23.70
N VAL A 113 20.68 -11.53 22.65
CA VAL A 113 21.22 -10.17 22.70
C VAL A 113 20.14 -9.13 22.37
N ASP A 114 19.91 -8.18 23.28
CA ASP A 114 19.04 -7.01 23.05
C ASP A 114 19.89 -5.75 22.77
N LEU A 115 20.00 -5.39 21.48
CA LEU A 115 20.76 -4.22 21.02
C LEU A 115 20.20 -2.88 21.54
N ASN A 116 18.94 -2.82 21.98
CA ASN A 116 18.36 -1.62 22.58
C ASN A 116 18.83 -1.40 24.02
N ARG A 117 19.33 -2.47 24.66
CA ARG A 117 19.85 -2.44 26.04
C ARG A 117 21.37 -2.34 26.07
N LEU A 118 22.07 -2.59 24.98
CA LEU A 118 23.51 -2.38 24.94
C LEU A 118 23.81 -0.90 24.68
N HIS A 119 24.41 -0.22 25.65
CA HIS A 119 24.74 1.20 25.61
C HIS A 119 26.25 1.45 25.54
N LEU A 120 26.62 2.44 24.72
CA LEU A 120 27.96 3.00 24.67
C LEU A 120 27.96 4.29 25.49
N ARG A 121 28.81 4.38 26.53
CA ARG A 121 28.98 5.62 27.28
C ARG A 121 30.07 6.47 26.63
N VAL A 122 29.69 7.66 26.14
CA VAL A 122 30.59 8.67 25.58
C VAL A 122 30.89 9.68 26.69
N CYS A 123 32.15 9.78 27.08
CA CYS A 123 32.61 10.63 28.18
C CYS A 123 33.38 11.84 27.67
N GLN A 124 33.24 12.97 28.34
CA GLN A 124 34.14 14.11 28.16
C GLN A 124 35.39 13.91 29.03
N LEU A 125 36.56 14.08 28.42
CA LEU A 125 37.83 14.09 29.14
C LEU A 125 37.87 15.27 30.12
N GLY A 126 38.00 14.95 31.40
CA GLY A 126 38.06 15.85 32.55
C GLY A 126 38.24 15.05 33.83
N GLU A 127 38.57 15.70 34.94
CA GLU A 127 38.66 15.07 36.26
C GLU A 127 37.57 15.63 37.19
N PRO A 128 36.52 14.85 37.52
CA PRO A 128 36.21 13.51 37.04
C PRO A 128 35.58 13.50 35.63
N PRO A 129 35.73 12.40 34.85
CA PRO A 129 35.13 12.28 33.53
C PRO A 129 33.60 12.20 33.63
N GLN A 130 32.91 12.97 32.79
CA GLN A 130 31.44 13.05 32.77
C GLN A 130 30.86 12.40 31.52
N VAL A 131 29.77 11.63 31.66
CA VAL A 131 29.03 11.07 30.52
C VAL A 131 28.29 12.19 29.81
N VAL A 132 28.53 12.34 28.51
CA VAL A 132 27.87 13.34 27.65
C VAL A 132 26.79 12.70 26.77
N ALA A 133 26.96 11.43 26.41
CA ALA A 133 25.97 10.67 25.67
C ALA A 133 26.03 9.18 26.04
N SER A 134 24.89 8.49 25.94
CA SER A 134 24.79 7.04 26.20
C SER A 134 23.96 6.31 25.14
N PRO A 135 24.27 6.46 23.82
CA PRO A 135 23.47 5.85 22.76
C PRO A 135 23.46 4.33 22.87
N CYS A 136 22.34 3.70 22.52
CA CYS A 136 22.30 2.25 22.40
C CYS A 136 22.87 1.78 21.07
N VAL A 137 23.29 0.52 20.99
CA VAL A 137 23.82 -0.09 19.76
C VAL A 137 22.79 -0.03 18.64
N ALA A 138 21.50 -0.25 18.95
CA ALA A 138 20.43 -0.13 17.97
C ALA A 138 20.30 1.29 17.37
N GLU A 139 20.44 2.34 18.17
CA GLU A 139 20.42 3.74 17.70
C GLU A 139 21.58 4.03 16.74
N LEU A 140 22.79 3.53 17.04
CA LEU A 140 23.95 3.70 16.18
C LEU A 140 23.80 2.94 14.86
N ILE A 141 23.21 1.75 14.89
CA ILE A 141 22.90 0.99 13.66
C ILE A 141 21.81 1.70 12.84
N ALA A 142 20.79 2.25 13.49
CA ALA A 142 19.77 3.05 12.79
C ALA A 142 20.39 4.28 12.10
N ALA A 143 21.30 4.97 12.80
CA ALA A 143 22.05 6.09 12.23
C ALA A 143 22.88 5.65 11.01
N HIS A 144 23.60 4.53 11.12
CA HIS A 144 24.37 3.95 10.00
C HIS A 144 23.48 3.60 8.80
N TYR A 145 22.33 2.96 9.02
CA TYR A 145 21.35 2.66 7.96
C TYR A 145 20.70 3.92 7.36
N GLY A 146 20.64 5.01 8.13
CA GLY A 146 20.23 6.33 7.66
C GLY A 146 21.29 7.06 6.85
N GLY A 147 22.51 6.50 6.74
CA GLY A 147 23.64 7.11 6.03
C GLY A 147 24.37 8.18 6.83
N HIS A 148 24.16 8.23 8.16
CA HIS A 148 24.91 9.11 9.04
C HIS A 148 26.26 8.50 9.41
N ASP A 149 27.27 9.36 9.57
CA ASP A 149 28.58 8.92 10.04
C ASP A 149 28.50 8.61 11.54
N ILE A 150 28.53 7.32 11.89
CA ILE A 150 28.57 6.87 13.29
C ILE A 150 29.83 7.36 14.01
N HIS A 151 30.88 7.74 13.26
CA HIS A 151 32.09 8.31 13.83
C HIS A 151 31.97 9.80 14.17
N ASP A 152 30.97 10.53 13.66
CA ASP A 152 30.77 11.95 14.03
C ASP A 152 30.38 12.11 15.52
N LEU A 153 29.65 11.13 16.07
CA LEU A 153 29.36 11.05 17.51
C LEU A 153 30.65 10.96 18.35
N HIS A 154 31.73 10.42 17.78
CA HIS A 154 33.06 10.31 18.39
C HIS A 154 33.98 11.48 18.06
N ALA A 155 33.83 12.09 16.88
CA ALA A 155 34.61 13.27 16.50
C ALA A 155 34.27 14.48 17.38
N ARG A 156 33.02 14.57 17.86
CA ARG A 156 32.55 15.66 18.73
C ARG A 156 32.98 15.54 20.19
N TYR A 157 33.24 14.33 20.70
CA TYR A 157 33.59 14.10 22.10
C TYR A 157 34.66 13.03 22.23
N PRO A 158 35.78 13.29 22.92
CA PRO A 158 36.90 12.37 22.93
C PRO A 158 36.58 11.13 23.79
N LEU A 159 36.50 9.95 23.16
CA LEU A 159 36.17 8.72 23.89
C LEU A 159 37.33 8.23 24.72
N VAL A 160 37.02 7.89 25.97
CA VAL A 160 37.80 6.93 26.74
C VAL A 160 37.35 5.54 26.28
N THR A 161 38.27 4.70 25.81
CA THR A 161 37.97 3.30 25.48
C THR A 161 37.41 2.60 26.72
N GLY A 162 36.12 2.27 26.69
CA GLY A 162 35.40 1.66 27.81
C GLY A 162 34.56 0.44 27.40
N PRO A 163 34.10 -0.35 28.39
CA PRO A 163 33.21 -1.50 28.18
C PRO A 163 31.79 -1.04 27.79
N LEU A 164 31.00 -1.97 27.22
CA LEU A 164 29.56 -1.79 27.00
C LEU A 164 28.78 -1.98 28.30
N TYR A 165 27.61 -1.35 28.38
CA TYR A 165 26.72 -1.42 29.54
C TYR A 165 25.33 -1.91 29.12
N TYR A 166 24.67 -2.75 29.92
CA TYR A 166 23.28 -3.17 29.67
C TYR A 166 22.23 -2.12 30.05
N GLU A 167 22.65 -1.07 30.75
CA GLU A 167 21.78 0.01 31.19
C GLU A 167 22.37 1.36 30.80
N PRO A 168 21.52 2.32 30.40
CA PRO A 168 21.95 3.70 30.25
C PRO A 168 22.48 4.17 31.61
N GLY A 169 23.58 4.90 31.62
CA GLY A 169 24.14 5.35 32.89
C GLY A 169 24.93 6.63 32.78
N ASN A 170 25.09 7.25 33.95
CA ASN A 170 25.52 8.65 34.09
C ASN A 170 27.01 8.75 34.49
N THR A 171 27.67 7.61 34.70
CA THR A 171 29.03 7.53 35.25
C THR A 171 29.99 6.81 34.30
N CYS A 172 31.20 7.35 34.18
CA CYS A 172 32.29 6.77 33.39
C CYS A 172 33.18 5.80 34.20
N GLN A 173 32.95 5.67 35.51
CA GLN A 173 33.79 4.88 36.39
C GLN A 173 33.57 3.37 36.20
N ARG A 174 34.69 2.64 36.10
CA ARG A 174 34.76 1.20 36.35
C ARG A 174 34.38 1.01 37.82
N ALA A 175 33.43 0.16 38.18
CA ALA A 175 33.27 -0.22 39.58
C ALA A 175 34.50 -1.04 39.99
N ALA A 176 35.58 -0.34 40.34
CA ALA A 176 36.66 -0.93 41.11
C ALA A 176 36.38 -0.77 42.61
N ASP A 177 35.54 0.20 43.01
CA ASP A 177 35.26 0.51 44.40
C ASP A 177 33.77 0.83 44.59
N ALA A 178 32.94 -0.18 44.86
CA ALA A 178 31.71 0.00 45.64
C ALA A 178 31.13 -1.34 46.11
N ASP A 179 31.25 -1.60 47.42
CA ASP A 179 30.36 -2.44 48.24
C ASP A 179 28.90 -1.88 48.23
N SER A 180 28.35 -1.53 47.07
CA SER A 180 26.98 -1.04 46.97
C SER A 180 26.17 -1.95 46.07
N ASP A 181 25.07 -2.46 46.62
CA ASP A 181 23.92 -3.22 46.08
C ASP A 181 23.25 -2.64 44.80
N HIS A 182 24.03 -2.10 43.87
CA HIS A 182 23.57 -1.67 42.55
C HIS A 182 24.21 -2.56 41.49
N ASP A 183 23.63 -3.77 41.40
CA ASP A 183 23.69 -4.69 40.26
C ASP A 183 23.17 -4.02 38.98
N SER A 184 23.97 -3.15 38.36
CA SER A 184 23.78 -2.83 36.94
C SER A 184 24.70 -3.78 36.16
N PRO A 185 24.15 -4.79 35.46
CA PRO A 185 24.95 -5.87 34.93
C PRO A 185 25.88 -5.35 33.84
N TRP A 186 27.17 -5.41 34.10
CA TRP A 186 28.22 -5.38 33.09
C TRP A 186 27.89 -6.47 32.06
N VAL A 187 28.18 -6.20 30.79
CA VAL A 187 28.30 -7.29 29.82
C VAL A 187 29.55 -8.09 30.21
N PRO A 188 29.46 -9.33 30.71
CA PRO A 188 30.64 -10.12 31.03
C PRO A 188 31.20 -10.64 29.71
N GLY A 189 32.05 -9.86 29.05
CA GLY A 189 32.53 -10.17 27.71
C GLY A 189 33.49 -9.10 27.19
N PHE A 190 34.49 -9.53 26.43
CA PHE A 190 35.65 -8.75 25.98
C PHE A 190 35.34 -7.68 24.91
N ILE A 191 34.07 -7.29 24.70
CA ILE A 191 33.70 -6.39 23.61
C ILE A 191 33.97 -4.95 24.01
N SER A 192 34.92 -4.33 23.32
CA SER A 192 35.18 -2.90 23.47
C SER A 192 34.19 -2.07 22.65
N THR A 193 34.03 -0.80 23.02
CA THR A 193 33.35 0.19 22.20
C THR A 193 33.88 0.20 20.75
N GLN A 194 35.20 0.04 20.55
CA GLN A 194 35.81 0.03 19.22
C GLN A 194 35.38 -1.18 18.38
N ASP A 195 35.23 -2.35 19.01
CA ASP A 195 34.76 -3.57 18.33
C ASP A 195 33.32 -3.42 17.83
N VAL A 196 32.46 -2.78 18.63
CA VAL A 196 31.07 -2.49 18.24
C VAL A 196 31.03 -1.52 17.07
N LEU A 197 31.79 -0.44 17.12
CA LEU A 197 31.81 0.53 16.03
C LEU A 197 32.36 -0.06 14.74
N GLN A 198 33.41 -0.88 14.86
CA GLN A 198 33.93 -1.64 13.72
C GLN A 198 32.86 -2.59 13.17
N PHE A 199 32.11 -3.29 14.04
CA PHE A 199 30.98 -4.13 13.62
C PHE A 199 29.92 -3.32 12.87
N ILE A 200 29.48 -2.17 13.40
CA ILE A 200 28.46 -1.34 12.74
C ILE A 200 28.97 -0.83 11.39
N SER A 201 30.23 -0.40 11.29
CA SER A 201 30.82 0.06 10.03
C SER A 201 30.86 -1.03 8.94
N GLN A 202 30.85 -2.31 9.34
CA GLN A 202 30.80 -3.46 8.43
C GLN A 202 29.38 -3.86 8.04
N LEU A 203 28.35 -3.30 8.69
CA LEU A 203 26.96 -3.52 8.29
C LEU A 203 26.67 -2.82 6.96
N PRO A 204 25.68 -3.30 6.18
CA PRO A 204 25.35 -2.70 4.90
C PRO A 204 24.87 -1.25 5.05
N THR A 205 25.62 -0.30 4.48
CA THR A 205 25.23 1.14 4.45
C THR A 205 24.00 1.41 3.58
N ASN A 206 23.73 0.55 2.59
CA ASN A 206 22.58 0.65 1.68
C ASN A 206 21.38 -0.20 2.13
N GLN A 207 21.18 -0.38 3.43
CA GLN A 207 20.11 -1.24 3.96
C GLN A 207 18.71 -0.90 3.43
N PRO A 208 18.29 0.38 3.30
CA PRO A 208 17.02 0.74 2.67
C PRO A 208 16.82 0.16 1.27
N ARG A 209 17.87 0.19 0.44
CA ARG A 209 17.85 -0.35 -0.94
C ARG A 209 17.86 -1.86 -0.94
N ASN A 210 18.70 -2.46 -0.11
CA ASN A 210 18.84 -3.92 -0.02
C ASN A 210 17.54 -4.57 0.46
N LEU A 211 16.89 -3.97 1.47
CA LEU A 211 15.64 -4.50 2.01
C LEU A 211 14.51 -4.41 1.00
N ALA A 212 14.33 -3.26 0.34
CA ALA A 212 13.33 -3.09 -0.70
C ALA A 212 13.53 -4.12 -1.84
N ALA A 213 14.77 -4.29 -2.31
CA ALA A 213 15.11 -5.26 -3.35
C ALA A 213 14.92 -6.72 -2.90
N ARG A 214 15.21 -7.04 -1.63
CA ARG A 214 14.95 -8.37 -1.05
C ARG A 214 13.45 -8.68 -1.07
N GLN A 215 12.61 -7.73 -0.64
CA GLN A 215 11.16 -7.91 -0.68
C GLN A 215 10.63 -8.10 -2.10
N THR A 216 11.11 -7.34 -3.07
CA THR A 216 10.79 -7.57 -4.50
C THR A 216 11.17 -8.98 -4.93
N ARG A 217 12.37 -9.43 -4.56
CA ARG A 217 12.85 -10.78 -4.89
C ARG A 217 11.96 -11.86 -4.31
N ASP A 218 11.41 -11.67 -3.11
CA ASP A 218 10.52 -12.65 -2.49
C ASP A 218 9.26 -12.89 -3.35
N PHE A 219 8.71 -11.84 -3.98
CA PHE A 219 7.58 -12.01 -4.91
C PHE A 219 7.92 -12.76 -6.20
N LEU A 220 9.18 -12.66 -6.65
CA LEU A 220 9.69 -13.26 -7.87
C LEU A 220 10.29 -14.65 -7.64
N SER A 221 10.59 -15.00 -6.40
CA SER A 221 11.09 -16.30 -6.01
C SER A 221 10.01 -17.38 -6.22
N ARG A 222 10.44 -18.57 -6.64
CA ARG A 222 9.53 -19.71 -6.74
C ARG A 222 9.35 -20.31 -5.35
N GLY A 223 8.11 -20.52 -4.95
CA GLY A 223 7.79 -21.27 -3.74
C GLY A 223 8.09 -22.76 -3.89
N GLU A 224 7.87 -23.52 -2.81
CA GLU A 224 8.06 -24.97 -2.77
C GLU A 224 7.23 -25.72 -3.82
N ASP A 225 6.10 -25.15 -4.22
CA ASP A 225 5.21 -25.71 -5.24
C ASP A 225 5.53 -25.20 -6.67
N GLY A 226 6.67 -24.55 -6.86
CA GLY A 226 7.18 -24.08 -8.15
C GLY A 226 6.56 -22.78 -8.66
N TRP A 227 5.51 -22.27 -8.01
CA TRP A 227 4.82 -21.05 -8.42
C TRP A 227 5.42 -19.80 -7.77
N GLN A 228 5.52 -18.72 -8.54
CA GLN A 228 5.88 -17.39 -8.00
C GLN A 228 4.67 -16.72 -7.35
N ALA A 229 4.90 -15.97 -6.27
CA ALA A 229 3.83 -15.18 -5.64
C ALA A 229 3.22 -14.16 -6.62
N ARG A 230 4.06 -13.54 -7.48
CA ARG A 230 3.63 -12.67 -8.58
C ARG A 230 2.56 -13.33 -9.47
N GLN A 231 2.84 -14.55 -9.94
CA GLN A 231 1.95 -15.29 -10.84
C GLN A 231 0.61 -15.64 -10.16
N ARG A 232 0.66 -16.10 -8.90
CA ARG A 232 -0.54 -16.39 -8.11
C ARG A 232 -1.42 -15.16 -7.93
N LEU A 233 -0.81 -14.04 -7.54
CA LEU A 233 -1.52 -12.78 -7.38
C LEU A 233 -2.11 -12.29 -8.72
N GLY A 234 -1.42 -12.54 -9.85
CA GLY A 234 -1.92 -12.28 -11.19
C GLY A 234 -3.18 -13.11 -11.51
N ASN A 235 -3.18 -14.41 -11.20
CA ASN A 235 -4.34 -15.27 -11.38
C ASN A 235 -5.50 -14.86 -10.47
N ILE A 236 -5.24 -14.55 -9.20
CA ILE A 236 -6.28 -14.06 -8.28
C ILE A 236 -6.89 -12.75 -8.80
N ARG A 237 -6.07 -11.84 -9.34
CA ARG A 237 -6.56 -10.60 -9.97
C ARG A 237 -7.42 -10.87 -11.20
N LYS A 238 -6.99 -11.80 -12.06
CA LYS A 238 -7.78 -12.26 -13.21
C LYS A 238 -9.16 -12.73 -12.76
N ASP A 239 -9.22 -13.58 -11.74
CA ASP A 239 -10.47 -14.12 -11.21
C ASP A 239 -11.35 -13.04 -10.58
N GLN A 240 -10.76 -12.09 -9.83
CA GLN A 240 -11.47 -10.93 -9.29
C GLN A 240 -12.09 -10.06 -10.38
N ILE A 241 -11.34 -9.76 -11.44
CA ILE A 241 -11.81 -8.93 -12.56
C ILE A 241 -12.91 -9.66 -13.34
N ALA A 242 -12.75 -10.96 -13.58
CA ALA A 242 -13.76 -11.78 -14.24
C ALA A 242 -15.06 -11.81 -13.41
N LEU A 243 -14.95 -11.97 -12.09
CA LEU A 243 -16.09 -11.97 -11.18
C LEU A 243 -16.74 -10.59 -11.10
N GLU A 244 -15.96 -9.51 -10.96
CA GLU A 244 -16.46 -8.14 -10.96
C GLU A 244 -17.25 -7.84 -12.24
N ALA A 245 -16.71 -8.17 -13.41
CA ALA A 245 -17.39 -7.94 -14.68
C ALA A 245 -18.73 -8.70 -14.78
N ARG A 246 -18.80 -9.93 -14.26
CA ARG A 246 -20.04 -10.71 -14.22
C ARG A 246 -21.08 -10.16 -13.25
N LEU A 247 -20.64 -9.56 -12.14
CA LEU A 247 -21.53 -9.00 -11.11
C LEU A 247 -21.98 -7.57 -11.44
N GLN A 248 -21.37 -6.91 -12.42
CA GLN A 248 -21.77 -5.56 -12.84
C GLN A 248 -22.97 -5.63 -13.81
N ASP A 249 -24.18 -5.52 -13.27
CA ASP A 249 -25.42 -5.48 -14.06
C ASP A 249 -25.86 -4.03 -14.38
N ASN A 250 -25.01 -3.05 -14.12
CA ASN A 250 -25.32 -1.63 -14.30
C ASN A 250 -24.70 -1.12 -15.61
N ASP A 251 -25.56 -0.84 -16.61
CA ASP A 251 -25.19 -0.30 -17.92
C ASP A 251 -24.33 0.98 -17.85
N ARG A 252 -24.28 1.66 -16.69
CA ARG A 252 -23.49 2.88 -16.48
C ARG A 252 -22.04 2.66 -16.07
N ILE A 253 -21.66 1.44 -15.65
CA ILE A 253 -20.29 1.13 -15.22
C ILE A 253 -19.62 0.21 -16.24
N LEU A 254 -20.29 -0.87 -16.63
CA LEU A 254 -19.83 -1.80 -17.65
C LEU A 254 -21.06 -2.40 -18.34
N GLY A 255 -21.25 -2.05 -19.62
CA GLY A 255 -22.30 -2.63 -20.44
C GLY A 255 -21.88 -4.01 -20.99
N LYS A 256 -22.80 -4.67 -21.71
CA LYS A 256 -22.58 -6.00 -22.29
C LYS A 256 -21.32 -6.09 -23.17
N ALA A 257 -21.08 -5.09 -24.02
CA ALA A 257 -19.88 -5.04 -24.86
C ALA A 257 -18.59 -4.95 -24.01
N GLY A 258 -18.62 -4.17 -22.92
CA GLY A 258 -17.52 -4.10 -21.96
C GLY A 258 -17.29 -5.42 -21.23
N GLN A 259 -18.36 -6.10 -20.80
CA GLN A 259 -18.27 -7.44 -20.20
C GLN A 259 -17.68 -8.47 -21.18
N ALA A 260 -18.08 -8.42 -22.46
CA ALA A 260 -17.55 -9.29 -23.50
C ALA A 260 -16.05 -9.04 -23.75
N LEU A 261 -15.63 -7.76 -23.78
CA LEU A 261 -14.22 -7.40 -23.87
C LEU A 261 -13.41 -7.93 -22.68
N VAL A 262 -13.90 -7.74 -21.45
CA VAL A 262 -13.23 -8.30 -20.25
C VAL A 262 -13.16 -9.82 -20.34
N GLY A 263 -14.24 -10.50 -20.76
CA GLY A 263 -14.26 -11.94 -20.98
C GLY A 263 -13.20 -12.40 -21.98
N ALA A 264 -13.06 -11.70 -23.11
CA ALA A 264 -12.05 -12.00 -24.13
C ALA A 264 -10.62 -11.92 -23.57
N VAL A 265 -10.33 -10.88 -22.78
CA VAL A 265 -9.01 -10.67 -22.14
C VAL A 265 -8.76 -11.66 -21.02
N VAL A 266 -9.78 -12.04 -20.25
CA VAL A 266 -9.65 -13.10 -19.23
C VAL A 266 -9.29 -14.44 -19.88
N SER A 267 -9.89 -14.76 -21.02
CA SER A 267 -9.58 -15.97 -21.78
C SER A 267 -8.22 -15.92 -22.49
N HIS A 268 -7.78 -14.73 -22.92
CA HIS A 268 -6.55 -14.50 -23.67
C HIS A 268 -5.78 -13.31 -23.07
N PRO A 269 -5.09 -13.50 -21.92
CA PRO A 269 -4.52 -12.41 -21.12
C PRO A 269 -3.33 -11.65 -21.73
N CYS A 270 -2.70 -12.10 -22.80
CA CYS A 270 -1.56 -11.42 -23.42
C CYS A 270 -1.79 -11.10 -24.90
N ALA A 271 -0.99 -10.18 -25.46
CA ALA A 271 -1.18 -9.72 -26.83
C ALA A 271 -0.92 -10.83 -27.86
N THR A 272 0.01 -11.77 -27.59
CA THR A 272 0.26 -12.90 -28.48
C THR A 272 -0.89 -13.90 -28.49
N GLU A 273 -1.56 -14.15 -27.36
CA GLU A 273 -2.76 -14.99 -27.29
C GLU A 273 -3.95 -14.30 -27.97
N LEU A 274 -4.13 -12.99 -27.75
CA LEU A 274 -5.15 -12.21 -28.45
C LEU A 274 -4.92 -12.19 -29.96
N ALA A 275 -3.67 -12.17 -30.41
CA ALA A 275 -3.35 -12.25 -31.83
C ALA A 275 -3.74 -13.58 -32.47
N ARG A 276 -3.62 -14.68 -31.72
CA ARG A 276 -4.04 -16.02 -32.17
C ARG A 276 -5.56 -16.15 -32.16
N ALA A 277 -6.23 -15.66 -31.11
CA ALA A 277 -7.68 -15.78 -30.96
C ALA A 277 -8.47 -14.82 -31.85
N TYR A 278 -7.92 -13.63 -32.13
CA TYR A 278 -8.55 -12.58 -32.93
C TYR A 278 -7.59 -12.13 -34.06
N PRO A 279 -7.55 -12.86 -35.19
CA PRO A 279 -6.60 -12.59 -36.27
C PRO A 279 -6.76 -11.20 -36.91
N ASN A 280 -7.97 -10.66 -36.97
CA ASN A 280 -8.22 -9.32 -37.53
C ASN A 280 -7.65 -8.21 -36.63
N GLU A 281 -6.52 -7.61 -37.03
CA GLU A 281 -5.83 -6.56 -36.26
C GLU A 281 -6.68 -5.30 -36.01
N GLN A 282 -7.61 -4.97 -36.91
CA GLN A 282 -8.45 -3.78 -36.81
C GLN A 282 -9.57 -3.92 -35.78
N ALA A 283 -9.93 -5.16 -35.41
CA ALA A 283 -10.96 -5.47 -34.41
C ALA A 283 -10.39 -6.28 -33.23
N ARG A 284 -9.06 -6.44 -33.15
CA ARG A 284 -8.41 -7.23 -32.09
C ARG A 284 -8.38 -6.42 -30.78
N PRO A 285 -8.78 -7.00 -29.64
CA PRO A 285 -8.57 -6.37 -28.34
C PRO A 285 -7.10 -6.01 -28.10
N LYS A 286 -6.84 -4.84 -27.51
CA LYS A 286 -5.50 -4.34 -27.20
C LYS A 286 -5.38 -3.99 -25.72
N LEU A 287 -4.18 -4.13 -25.18
CA LEU A 287 -3.90 -4.04 -23.76
C LEU A 287 -2.83 -2.97 -23.50
N TYR A 288 -3.13 -2.03 -22.62
CA TYR A 288 -2.26 -0.88 -22.38
C TYR A 288 -2.09 -0.55 -20.90
N SER A 289 -0.88 -0.15 -20.53
CA SER A 289 -0.58 0.60 -19.31
C SER A 289 -0.91 2.08 -19.51
N LEU A 290 -1.13 2.82 -18.42
CA LEU A 290 -1.43 4.25 -18.47
C LEU A 290 -0.21 5.09 -18.13
N ALA A 291 0.21 5.96 -19.05
CA ALA A 291 1.17 7.03 -18.78
C ALA A 291 0.44 8.36 -18.59
N VAL A 292 0.83 9.11 -17.56
CA VAL A 292 0.26 10.41 -17.23
C VAL A 292 1.33 11.50 -17.19
N LEU A 293 0.93 12.70 -17.56
CA LEU A 293 1.66 13.92 -17.25
C LEU A 293 1.16 14.47 -15.92
N VAL A 294 2.11 14.85 -15.08
CA VAL A 294 1.86 15.62 -13.86
C VAL A 294 2.68 16.90 -13.95
N ASP A 295 2.04 18.01 -13.60
CA ASP A 295 2.65 19.33 -13.63
C ASP A 295 2.85 19.79 -12.20
N ASP A 296 4.07 20.15 -11.84
CA ASP A 296 4.40 20.70 -10.52
C ASP A 296 4.51 22.24 -10.52
N GLY A 297 4.24 22.88 -11.67
CA GLY A 297 4.35 24.32 -11.88
C GLY A 297 5.57 24.69 -12.75
N PRO A 298 6.77 24.84 -12.17
CA PRO A 298 7.96 25.23 -12.93
C PRO A 298 8.62 24.06 -13.68
N ASN A 299 8.36 22.79 -13.33
CA ASN A 299 8.94 21.63 -13.99
C ASN A 299 7.87 20.65 -14.48
N ARG A 300 7.88 20.39 -15.78
CA ARG A 300 7.10 19.28 -16.32
C ARG A 300 7.85 17.98 -16.07
N HIS A 301 7.29 17.10 -15.26
CA HIS A 301 7.84 15.75 -15.14
C HIS A 301 7.75 15.02 -16.48
N PRO A 302 8.72 14.14 -16.81
CA PRO A 302 8.54 13.21 -17.92
C PRO A 302 7.30 12.34 -17.67
N PRO A 303 6.71 11.73 -18.73
CA PRO A 303 5.57 10.85 -18.58
C PRO A 303 5.80 9.78 -17.50
N LEU A 304 4.80 9.61 -16.63
CA LEU A 304 4.85 8.67 -15.51
C LEU A 304 3.82 7.57 -15.68
N THR A 305 4.26 6.32 -15.66
CA THR A 305 3.35 5.17 -15.69
C THR A 305 2.65 5.00 -14.33
N LEU A 306 1.31 4.94 -14.34
CA LEU A 306 0.50 4.57 -13.19
C LEU A 306 0.71 3.08 -12.88
N GLN A 307 1.05 2.75 -11.63
CA GLN A 307 1.49 1.41 -11.28
C GLN A 307 0.30 0.51 -10.90
N GLY A 308 -0.06 -0.41 -11.80
CA GLY A 308 -1.14 -1.37 -11.62
C GLY A 308 -2.37 -1.14 -12.52
N PRO A 309 -2.89 0.08 -12.68
CA PRO A 309 -3.94 0.39 -13.64
C PRO A 309 -3.61 -0.04 -15.07
N PHE A 310 -4.61 -0.52 -15.80
CA PHE A 310 -4.48 -0.83 -17.22
C PHE A 310 -5.80 -0.61 -17.97
N VAL A 311 -5.71 -0.43 -19.29
CA VAL A 311 -6.84 -0.26 -20.20
C VAL A 311 -6.91 -1.42 -21.17
N MET A 312 -8.11 -1.98 -21.30
CA MET A 312 -8.50 -2.90 -22.35
C MET A 312 -9.21 -2.09 -23.43
N VAL A 313 -8.80 -2.25 -24.69
CA VAL A 313 -9.36 -1.49 -25.80
C VAL A 313 -9.90 -2.45 -26.85
N GLN A 314 -11.15 -2.30 -27.21
CA GLN A 314 -11.75 -2.92 -28.39
C GLN A 314 -11.78 -1.88 -29.52
N PRO A 315 -10.88 -1.97 -30.50
CA PRO A 315 -10.94 -1.11 -31.67
C PRO A 315 -12.15 -1.49 -32.53
N ASN A 316 -12.78 -0.50 -33.15
CA ASN A 316 -13.94 -0.65 -34.06
C ASN A 316 -15.03 -1.58 -33.48
N GLY A 317 -15.66 -1.17 -32.37
CA GLY A 317 -16.77 -1.90 -31.75
C GLY A 317 -18.03 -2.00 -32.64
N GLU A 318 -19.14 -2.53 -32.10
CA GLU A 318 -20.36 -2.84 -32.86
C GLU A 318 -20.92 -1.66 -33.69
N ASP A 319 -20.67 -0.41 -33.28
CA ASP A 319 -21.09 0.81 -33.98
C ASP A 319 -19.92 1.56 -34.69
N GLY A 320 -18.76 0.91 -34.84
CA GLY A 320 -17.53 1.55 -35.34
C GLY A 320 -16.82 2.46 -34.32
N ALA A 321 -17.37 2.59 -33.11
CA ALA A 321 -16.79 3.36 -32.01
C ALA A 321 -15.74 2.55 -31.23
N GLU A 322 -14.73 3.23 -30.69
CA GLU A 322 -13.72 2.61 -29.81
C GLU A 322 -14.31 2.40 -28.41
N LEU A 323 -14.22 1.18 -27.89
CA LEU A 323 -14.64 0.82 -26.55
C LEU A 323 -13.42 0.63 -25.66
N LEU A 324 -13.37 1.32 -24.52
CA LEU A 324 -12.29 1.24 -23.56
C LEU A 324 -12.84 0.78 -22.21
N VAL A 325 -12.17 -0.18 -21.57
CA VAL A 325 -12.45 -0.59 -20.20
C VAL A 325 -11.20 -0.36 -19.36
N LEU A 326 -11.29 0.57 -18.43
CA LEU A 326 -10.25 0.87 -17.46
C LEU A 326 -10.42 -0.03 -16.24
N TYR A 327 -9.35 -0.71 -15.85
CA TYR A 327 -9.24 -1.34 -14.54
C TYR A 327 -8.39 -0.48 -13.61
N LEU A 328 -8.93 -0.18 -12.43
CA LEU A 328 -8.22 0.50 -11.35
C LEU A 328 -8.22 -0.42 -10.11
N PRO A 329 -7.06 -0.90 -9.63
CA PRO A 329 -6.99 -1.72 -8.43
C PRO A 329 -7.71 -1.02 -7.26
N LYS A 330 -8.54 -1.74 -6.49
CA LYS A 330 -9.45 -1.24 -5.43
C LYS A 330 -10.62 -0.34 -5.87
N LEU A 331 -10.57 0.30 -7.04
CA LEU A 331 -11.70 1.10 -7.52
C LEU A 331 -12.64 0.29 -8.38
N GLY A 332 -12.11 -0.60 -9.23
CA GLY A 332 -12.86 -1.52 -10.08
C GLY A 332 -12.74 -1.21 -11.56
N LEU A 333 -13.67 -1.79 -12.32
CA LEU A 333 -13.82 -1.62 -13.76
C LEU A 333 -14.69 -0.41 -14.10
N LYS A 334 -14.34 0.29 -15.18
CA LYS A 334 -15.14 1.37 -15.76
C LYS A 334 -15.02 1.43 -17.27
N GLN A 335 -16.15 1.44 -17.95
CA GLN A 335 -16.26 1.58 -19.39
C GLN A 335 -16.22 3.04 -19.86
N PHE A 336 -15.64 3.27 -21.03
CA PHE A 336 -15.65 4.52 -21.78
C PHE A 336 -15.88 4.24 -23.26
N ASN A 337 -16.58 5.15 -23.94
CA ASN A 337 -16.90 5.04 -25.36
C ASN A 337 -15.99 5.91 -26.24
N SER A 338 -14.97 6.55 -25.65
CA SER A 338 -13.94 7.30 -26.38
C SER A 338 -12.72 7.58 -25.50
N ARG A 339 -11.57 7.88 -26.13
CA ARG A 339 -10.34 8.29 -25.44
C ARG A 339 -10.48 9.63 -24.74
N GLU A 340 -11.27 10.55 -25.29
CA GLU A 340 -11.55 11.86 -24.69
C GLU A 340 -12.31 11.70 -23.37
N ALA A 341 -13.31 10.81 -23.34
CA ALA A 341 -14.05 10.49 -22.12
C ALA A 341 -13.14 9.86 -21.05
N LEU A 342 -12.24 8.96 -21.46
CA LEU A 342 -11.22 8.39 -20.58
C LEU A 342 -10.28 9.49 -20.04
N ARG A 343 -9.73 10.34 -20.91
CA ARG A 343 -8.82 11.45 -20.55
C ARG A 343 -9.49 12.42 -19.58
N ALA A 344 -10.75 12.80 -19.83
CA ALA A 344 -11.53 13.66 -18.95
C ALA A 344 -11.74 13.01 -17.57
N SER A 345 -12.06 11.71 -17.53
CA SER A 345 -12.21 10.98 -16.27
C SER A 345 -10.91 10.85 -15.49
N ILE A 346 -9.76 10.74 -16.17
CA ILE A 346 -8.44 10.70 -15.54
C ILE A 346 -8.10 12.07 -14.93
N ALA A 347 -8.27 13.15 -15.71
CA ALA A 347 -8.02 14.52 -15.25
C ALA A 347 -8.91 14.92 -14.06
N ALA A 348 -10.15 14.42 -14.01
CA ALA A 348 -11.07 14.68 -12.92
C ALA A 348 -10.77 13.87 -11.63
N SER A 349 -9.89 12.86 -11.69
CA SER A 349 -9.69 11.91 -10.59
C SER A 349 -8.36 12.15 -9.84
N PRO A 350 -8.37 12.91 -8.73
CA PRO A 350 -7.17 13.08 -7.90
C PRO A 350 -6.67 11.76 -7.30
N ALA A 351 -7.56 10.79 -7.10
CA ALA A 351 -7.22 9.49 -6.53
C ALA A 351 -6.22 8.69 -7.38
N LEU A 352 -6.07 9.03 -8.67
CA LEU A 352 -5.09 8.38 -9.55
C LEU A 352 -3.64 8.67 -9.15
N GLY A 353 -3.38 9.78 -8.44
CA GLY A 353 -2.06 10.08 -7.90
C GLY A 353 -1.51 8.99 -6.97
N HIS A 354 -2.39 8.23 -6.30
CA HIS A 354 -1.99 7.14 -5.41
C HIS A 354 -1.34 5.94 -6.12
N TYR A 355 -1.47 5.84 -7.44
CA TYR A 355 -0.79 4.82 -8.24
C TYR A 355 0.63 5.25 -8.67
N LEU A 356 1.04 6.49 -8.40
CA LEU A 356 2.43 6.94 -8.58
C LEU A 356 3.28 6.56 -7.38
N PRO A 357 4.60 6.35 -7.52
CA PRO A 357 5.48 6.15 -6.37
C PRO A 357 5.44 7.32 -5.37
N GLU A 358 5.53 7.06 -4.07
CA GLU A 358 5.43 8.06 -3.01
C GLU A 358 6.49 9.14 -3.10
N GLY A 359 7.72 8.78 -3.50
CA GLY A 359 8.78 9.76 -3.70
C GLY A 359 8.48 10.77 -4.81
N ILE A 360 7.61 10.43 -5.76
CA ILE A 360 7.08 11.38 -6.75
C ILE A 360 5.92 12.16 -6.14
N GLN A 361 4.96 11.49 -5.51
CA GLN A 361 3.81 12.15 -4.88
C GLN A 361 4.24 13.23 -3.88
N ALA A 362 5.29 13.00 -3.10
CA ALA A 362 5.82 13.95 -2.12
C ALA A 362 6.39 15.24 -2.72
N ARG A 363 6.66 15.27 -4.04
CA ARG A 363 7.16 16.44 -4.76
C ARG A 363 6.05 17.20 -5.49
N LEU A 364 4.91 16.55 -5.70
CA LEU A 364 3.79 17.14 -6.42
C LEU A 364 2.92 17.98 -5.47
N PRO A 365 2.46 19.17 -5.90
CA PRO A 365 1.42 19.90 -5.19
C PRO A 365 0.16 19.04 -4.99
N GLU A 366 -0.54 19.19 -3.86
CA GLU A 366 -1.78 18.44 -3.57
C GLU A 366 -2.91 18.70 -4.59
N THR A 367 -2.85 19.85 -5.26
CA THR A 367 -3.79 20.25 -6.31
C THR A 367 -3.47 19.62 -7.67
N THR A 368 -2.33 18.95 -7.82
CA THR A 368 -1.92 18.32 -9.08
C THR A 368 -2.98 17.32 -9.53
N ARG A 369 -3.29 17.37 -10.83
CA ARG A 369 -4.20 16.42 -11.47
C ARG A 369 -3.45 15.69 -12.58
N PRO A 370 -3.42 14.35 -12.56
CA PRO A 370 -2.78 13.60 -13.62
C PRO A 370 -3.58 13.77 -14.91
N VAL A 371 -2.89 14.06 -16.02
CA VAL A 371 -3.47 14.14 -17.35
C VAL A 371 -2.99 12.94 -18.15
N LEU A 372 -3.89 12.23 -18.83
CA LEU A 372 -3.50 11.11 -19.69
C LEU A 372 -2.59 11.60 -20.82
N ASP A 373 -1.36 11.10 -20.81
CA ASP A 373 -0.37 11.32 -21.87
C ASP A 373 -0.64 10.36 -23.03
N THR A 374 -0.32 9.08 -22.80
CA THR A 374 -0.37 8.01 -23.78
C THR A 374 -0.78 6.68 -23.14
N LEU A 375 -1.23 5.77 -23.99
CA LEU A 375 -1.48 4.38 -23.65
C LEU A 375 -0.27 3.56 -24.10
N GLU A 376 0.48 3.04 -23.14
CA GLU A 376 1.71 2.30 -23.39
C GLU A 376 1.39 0.82 -23.61
N PRO A 377 1.80 0.19 -24.72
CA PRO A 377 1.47 -1.21 -24.98
C PRO A 377 2.14 -2.11 -23.93
N ILE A 378 1.35 -3.06 -23.41
CA ILE A 378 1.87 -4.08 -22.49
C ILE A 378 2.77 -5.05 -23.28
N PRO A 379 3.89 -5.53 -22.68
CA PRO A 379 4.74 -6.54 -23.33
C PRO A 379 3.93 -7.74 -23.84
N PRO A 380 4.19 -8.21 -25.08
CA PRO A 380 3.23 -9.05 -25.80
C PRO A 380 3.07 -10.46 -25.23
N ASP A 381 4.10 -10.96 -24.55
CA ASP A 381 4.15 -12.32 -23.97
C ASP A 381 3.81 -12.38 -22.48
N ILE A 382 3.47 -11.23 -21.87
CA ILE A 382 3.13 -11.15 -20.44
C ILE A 382 1.62 -10.98 -20.30
N SER A 383 1.02 -11.77 -19.41
CA SER A 383 -0.37 -11.59 -18.99
C SER A 383 -0.57 -10.17 -18.44
N VAL A 384 -1.60 -9.45 -18.90
CA VAL A 384 -1.94 -8.11 -18.39
C VAL A 384 -2.13 -8.10 -16.87
N PHE A 385 -2.69 -9.17 -16.31
CA PHE A 385 -2.91 -9.29 -14.88
C PHE A 385 -1.58 -9.45 -14.13
N GLU A 386 -0.64 -10.23 -14.65
CA GLU A 386 0.70 -10.36 -14.08
C GLU A 386 1.52 -9.07 -14.25
N HIS A 387 1.37 -8.38 -15.38
CA HIS A 387 2.02 -7.08 -15.61
C HIS A 387 1.54 -6.01 -14.62
N SER A 388 0.21 -5.95 -14.39
CA SER A 388 -0.40 -5.09 -13.38
C SER A 388 0.15 -5.37 -11.98
N ILE A 389 0.37 -6.65 -11.64
CA ILE A 389 1.00 -7.05 -10.38
C ILE A 389 2.47 -6.63 -10.33
N GLN A 390 3.23 -6.85 -11.39
CA GLN A 390 4.65 -6.46 -11.45
C GLN A 390 4.81 -4.96 -11.21
N GLN A 391 3.99 -4.13 -11.84
CA GLN A 391 4.02 -2.67 -11.62
C GLN A 391 3.74 -2.31 -10.14
N GLN A 392 2.83 -2.99 -9.46
CA GLN A 392 2.57 -2.73 -8.04
C GLN A 392 3.71 -3.21 -7.13
N ILE A 393 4.40 -4.30 -7.50
CA ILE A 393 5.64 -4.72 -6.82
C ILE A 393 6.73 -3.66 -7.01
N ASP A 394 6.91 -3.16 -8.24
CA ASP A 394 7.89 -2.11 -8.55
C ASP A 394 7.58 -0.81 -7.78
N LYS A 395 6.29 -0.46 -7.63
CA LYS A 395 5.86 0.64 -6.78
C LYS A 395 6.19 0.39 -5.32
N GLN A 396 5.84 -0.78 -4.78
CA GLN A 396 6.13 -1.15 -3.40
C GLN A 396 7.62 -1.03 -3.09
N GLU A 397 8.49 -1.49 -3.99
CA GLU A 397 9.94 -1.36 -3.82
C GLU A 397 10.36 0.10 -3.66
N ARG A 398 9.91 0.96 -4.59
CA ARG A 398 10.25 2.39 -4.59
C ARG A 398 9.70 3.10 -3.35
N ASP A 399 8.48 2.77 -2.94
CA ASP A 399 7.84 3.35 -1.76
C ASP A 399 8.54 2.91 -0.47
N THR A 400 8.88 1.63 -0.36
CA THR A 400 9.61 1.09 0.81
C THR A 400 10.98 1.74 0.95
N ARG A 401 11.73 1.81 -0.16
CA ARG A 401 13.01 2.50 -0.20
C ARG A 401 12.85 3.97 0.23
N TYR A 402 11.88 4.68 -0.33
CA TYR A 402 11.62 6.07 0.00
C TYR A 402 11.28 6.26 1.49
N ARG A 403 10.37 5.46 2.04
CA ARG A 403 9.96 5.51 3.46
C ARG A 403 11.14 5.26 4.40
N LEU A 404 11.98 4.26 4.10
CA LEU A 404 13.18 3.96 4.88
C LEU A 404 14.25 5.06 4.78
N GLU A 405 14.45 5.64 3.59
CA GLU A 405 15.35 6.80 3.41
C GLU A 405 14.86 8.03 4.19
N GLN A 406 13.54 8.31 4.21
CA GLN A 406 13.00 9.41 5.04
C GLN A 406 13.08 9.10 6.54
N ALA A 407 12.85 7.85 6.94
CA ALA A 407 13.04 7.40 8.32
C ALA A 407 14.48 7.66 8.79
N GLY A 408 15.48 7.26 7.99
CA GLY A 408 16.89 7.53 8.27
C GLY A 408 17.21 9.02 8.41
N LYS A 409 16.66 9.87 7.53
CA LYS A 409 16.83 11.33 7.62
C LYS A 409 16.21 11.95 8.88
N ARG A 410 15.11 11.37 9.38
CA ARG A 410 14.46 11.79 10.63
C ARG A 410 15.18 11.30 11.88
N GLY A 411 16.13 10.37 11.75
CA GLY A 411 16.86 9.80 12.89
C GLY A 411 15.98 8.91 13.77
N VAL A 412 15.06 8.14 13.17
CA VAL A 412 14.21 7.19 13.93
C VAL A 412 14.98 5.93 14.31
N ASP A 413 14.48 5.19 15.29
CA ASP A 413 15.07 3.93 15.73
C ASP A 413 14.84 2.75 14.76
N LEU A 414 15.46 1.60 15.05
CA LEU A 414 15.30 0.38 14.25
C LEU A 414 13.90 -0.23 14.31
N THR A 415 13.10 0.08 15.34
CA THR A 415 11.74 -0.44 15.46
C THR A 415 10.80 0.19 14.42
N GLU A 416 11.01 1.47 14.11
CA GLU A 416 10.32 2.15 13.02
C GLU A 416 10.75 1.61 11.65
N PHE A 417 12.04 1.26 11.48
CA PHE A 417 12.52 0.59 10.26
C PHE A 417 11.83 -0.77 10.06
N ASP A 418 11.74 -1.58 11.11
CA ASP A 418 10.98 -2.84 11.12
C ASP A 418 9.51 -2.60 10.80
N TRP A 419 8.88 -1.58 11.38
CA TRP A 419 7.49 -1.25 11.12
C TRP A 419 7.25 -0.92 9.65
N ILE A 420 8.11 -0.09 9.04
CA ILE A 420 8.04 0.24 7.61
C ILE A 420 8.21 -1.02 6.76
N ALA A 421 9.20 -1.85 7.08
CA ALA A 421 9.49 -3.08 6.37
C ALA A 421 8.31 -4.08 6.46
N HIS A 422 7.72 -4.26 7.63
CA HIS A 422 6.57 -5.15 7.85
C HIS A 422 5.30 -4.69 7.13
N HIS A 423 5.11 -3.37 6.98
CA HIS A 423 3.92 -2.78 6.36
C HIS A 423 4.14 -2.36 4.90
N SER A 424 5.29 -2.68 4.30
CA SER A 424 5.63 -2.27 2.93
C SER A 424 4.58 -2.71 1.90
N ALA A 425 4.13 -3.96 1.99
CA ALA A 425 3.14 -4.53 1.08
C ALA A 425 1.68 -4.17 1.42
N ARG A 426 1.42 -3.34 2.44
CA ARG A 426 0.06 -3.06 2.92
C ARG A 426 -0.84 -2.49 1.84
N ASP A 427 -0.37 -1.50 1.09
CA ASP A 427 -1.17 -0.84 0.06
C ASP A 427 -1.38 -1.74 -1.16
N PHE A 428 -0.36 -2.54 -1.50
CA PHE A 428 -0.49 -3.55 -2.54
C PHE A 428 -1.49 -4.65 -2.14
N ARG A 429 -1.45 -5.15 -0.90
CA ARG A 429 -2.45 -6.08 -0.35
C ARG A 429 -3.86 -5.50 -0.39
N ARG A 430 -4.02 -4.22 -0.01
CA ARG A 430 -5.30 -3.50 -0.05
C ARG A 430 -5.87 -3.35 -1.46
N SER A 431 -5.05 -3.52 -2.50
CA SER A 431 -5.52 -3.43 -3.88
C SER A 431 -6.43 -4.60 -4.31
N PHE A 432 -6.47 -5.68 -3.51
CA PHE A 432 -7.37 -6.83 -3.66
C PHE A 432 -8.66 -6.72 -2.85
N GLU A 433 -8.85 -5.64 -2.06
CA GLU A 433 -10.10 -5.39 -1.37
C GLU A 433 -11.25 -5.19 -2.39
N PRO A 434 -12.51 -5.56 -2.04
CA PRO A 434 -13.65 -5.36 -2.91
C PRO A 434 -13.73 -3.92 -3.46
N PRO A 435 -14.04 -3.75 -4.76
CA PRO A 435 -13.90 -2.48 -5.43
C PRO A 435 -14.96 -1.48 -4.95
N ARG A 436 -14.52 -0.23 -4.75
CA ARG A 436 -15.40 0.86 -4.28
C ARG A 436 -16.56 1.17 -5.23
N LEU A 437 -16.41 0.93 -6.53
CA LEU A 437 -17.48 1.15 -7.50
C LEU A 437 -18.65 0.16 -7.35
N LEU A 438 -18.42 -1.02 -6.74
CA LEU A 438 -19.49 -1.93 -6.33
C LEU A 438 -20.12 -1.50 -5.00
N THR A 439 -19.35 -0.87 -4.10
CA THR A 439 -19.85 -0.44 -2.77
C THR A 439 -20.58 0.91 -2.81
N HIS A 440 -20.20 1.81 -3.72
CA HIS A 440 -20.78 3.15 -3.90
C HIS A 440 -20.93 3.47 -5.41
N PRO A 441 -22.04 3.08 -6.05
CA PRO A 441 -22.31 3.51 -7.42
C PRO A 441 -22.39 5.05 -7.47
N PRO A 442 -21.97 5.70 -8.57
CA PRO A 442 -22.04 7.15 -8.68
C PRO A 442 -23.48 7.62 -8.43
N THR A 443 -23.64 8.43 -7.38
CA THR A 443 -24.93 9.05 -7.04
C THR A 443 -25.37 9.94 -8.19
N LEU A 444 -26.62 9.77 -8.61
CA LEU A 444 -27.33 10.72 -9.46
C LEU A 444 -27.27 12.10 -8.78
N ARG A 445 -26.39 12.99 -9.24
CA ARG A 445 -26.76 14.40 -9.21
C ARG A 445 -27.74 14.57 -10.37
N PRO A 446 -29.03 14.85 -10.11
CA PRO A 446 -29.87 15.32 -11.20
C PRO A 446 -29.19 16.57 -11.77
N LEU A 447 -28.82 16.51 -13.05
CA LEU A 447 -28.65 17.72 -13.84
C LEU A 447 -29.91 18.54 -13.62
N ALA A 448 -29.79 19.69 -12.96
CA ALA A 448 -30.90 20.61 -12.78
C ALA A 448 -31.41 20.95 -14.18
N ALA A 449 -32.57 20.38 -14.52
CA ALA A 449 -33.29 20.71 -15.72
C ALA A 449 -33.69 22.18 -15.65
N GLY A 450 -33.24 22.95 -16.65
CA GLY A 450 -33.79 24.23 -17.11
C GLY A 450 -34.34 25.19 -16.04
N THR A 451 -33.51 26.13 -15.60
CA THR A 451 -34.04 27.48 -15.31
C THR A 451 -34.23 28.18 -16.66
N ALA A 452 -35.43 28.02 -17.23
CA ALA A 452 -35.92 28.94 -18.24
C ALA A 452 -35.90 30.35 -17.64
N LEU A 453 -35.06 31.22 -18.19
CA LEU A 453 -35.10 32.66 -17.95
C LEU A 453 -36.47 33.16 -18.44
N ALA A 454 -37.41 33.30 -17.52
CA ALA A 454 -38.61 34.09 -17.76
C ALA A 454 -38.18 35.56 -17.84
N ILE A 455 -38.13 36.08 -19.06
CA ILE A 455 -38.05 37.51 -19.35
C ILE A 455 -39.40 38.12 -18.95
N PRO A 456 -39.48 39.05 -17.99
CA PRO A 456 -40.71 39.80 -17.78
C PRO A 456 -40.78 40.92 -18.83
N LEU A 457 -41.64 40.73 -19.84
CA LEU A 457 -42.21 41.83 -20.59
C LEU A 457 -43.04 42.69 -19.62
N ARG A 458 -42.68 43.96 -19.47
CA ARG A 458 -43.60 45.00 -19.01
C ARG A 458 -43.57 46.18 -19.99
N ALA A 459 -44.78 46.71 -20.16
CA ALA A 459 -45.23 47.73 -21.10
C ALA A 459 -44.48 49.05 -21.01
#